data_AF-A0A1M6CX27-F1
#
_entry.id   AF-A0A1M6CX27-F1
#
_cell.length_a   1.000
_cell.length_b   1.000
_cell.length_c   1.000
_cell.angle_alpha   90.00
_cell.angle_beta   90.00
_cell.angle_gamma   90.00
#
_symmetry.space_group_name_H-M   'P 1'
#
loop_
_entity.id
_entity.type
_entity.pdbx_description
1 polymer ?
#
loop_
_entity_poly.entity_id
_entity_poly.type
_entity_poly.pdbx_seq_one_letter_code
_entity_poly.pdbx_strand_id
1 'polypeptide(L)'
;MTQLKFDAKVSASAQEALESHVRPMYDAPGSRRMAIIEFAHIERVEPAPGTEKEPSVKVRIVGLELPNKEQEGSVREAQRFLHLQRTARGTLDDDGQLELSDSTLRLTGGMLAYIETARLRAGLAHWREYAQRLVHGPELTLTEVRHEMQALAEGLTAVLNTARDHGDDDS
;
A
#
# COMPACT_ATOMS: atom_id res chain seq x y z
N MET A 1 -14.22 30.34 -1.85
CA MET A 1 -14.28 28.89 -1.55
C MET A 1 -12.97 28.49 -0.87
N THR A 2 -12.96 27.60 0.13
CA THR A 2 -11.68 27.19 0.75
C THR A 2 -10.88 26.34 -0.22
N GLN A 3 -9.63 26.71 -0.48
CA GLN A 3 -8.74 26.00 -1.41
C GLN A 3 -7.89 24.95 -0.69
N LEU A 4 -7.77 23.75 -1.24
CA LEU A 4 -6.78 22.76 -0.80
C LEU A 4 -5.53 22.87 -1.68
N LYS A 5 -4.36 23.02 -1.05
CA LYS A 5 -3.07 23.21 -1.73
C LYS A 5 -2.09 22.14 -1.27
N PHE A 6 -1.43 21.47 -2.20
CA PHE A 6 -0.32 20.59 -1.87
C PHE A 6 0.94 21.39 -1.59
N ASP A 7 1.65 21.01 -0.54
CA ASP A 7 3.01 21.44 -0.29
C ASP A 7 3.93 20.96 -1.42
N ALA A 8 4.92 21.77 -1.76
CA ALA A 8 5.90 21.40 -2.78
C ALA A 8 6.82 20.26 -2.31
N LYS A 9 6.88 20.02 -1.00
CA LYS A 9 7.67 18.95 -0.40
C LYS A 9 6.76 17.75 -0.09
N VAL A 10 7.32 16.57 -0.23
CA VAL A 10 6.77 15.31 0.29
C VAL A 10 7.53 14.91 1.56
N SER A 11 7.02 13.94 2.32
CA SER A 11 7.77 13.35 3.44
C SER A 11 9.03 12.63 2.96
N ALA A 12 9.97 12.35 3.87
CA ALA A 12 11.18 11.58 3.53
C ALA A 12 10.85 10.17 3.01
N SER A 13 9.89 9.49 3.64
CA SER A 13 9.43 8.16 3.21
C SER A 13 8.77 8.20 1.82
N ALA A 14 7.91 9.19 1.55
CA ALA A 14 7.34 9.36 0.21
C ALA A 14 8.39 9.72 -0.85
N GLN A 15 9.48 10.40 -0.46
CA GLN A 15 10.59 10.69 -1.35
C GLN A 15 11.39 9.42 -1.69
N GLU A 16 11.62 8.55 -0.71
CA GLU A 16 12.33 7.27 -0.88
C GLU A 16 11.60 6.35 -1.87
N ALA A 17 10.27 6.24 -1.74
CA ALA A 17 9.43 5.47 -2.66
C ALA A 17 9.56 5.92 -4.14
N LEU A 18 9.91 7.20 -4.38
CA LEU A 18 10.07 7.75 -5.73
C LEU A 18 11.46 7.53 -6.33
N GLU A 19 12.49 7.20 -5.55
CA GLU A 19 13.89 7.23 -5.99
C GLU A 19 14.16 6.37 -7.22
N SER A 20 13.64 5.14 -7.23
CA SER A 20 13.80 4.19 -8.34
C SER A 20 13.12 4.65 -9.64
N HIS A 21 12.19 5.61 -9.54
CA HIS A 21 11.42 6.14 -10.66
C HIS A 21 11.95 7.48 -11.20
N VAL A 22 12.85 8.15 -10.48
CA VAL A 22 13.40 9.47 -10.87
C VAL A 22 14.06 9.39 -12.25
N ARG A 23 14.97 8.44 -12.45
CA ARG A 23 15.71 8.34 -13.72
C ARG A 23 14.79 7.99 -14.91
N PRO A 24 13.92 6.98 -14.82
CA PRO A 24 12.93 6.72 -15.87
C PRO A 24 12.02 7.92 -16.20
N MET A 25 11.66 8.74 -15.21
CA MET A 25 10.84 9.95 -15.45
C MET A 25 11.63 11.07 -16.09
N TYR A 26 12.91 11.23 -15.71
CA TYR A 26 13.82 12.18 -16.35
C TYR A 26 14.06 11.84 -17.83
N ASP A 27 14.26 10.56 -18.14
CA ASP A 27 14.54 10.08 -19.50
C ASP A 27 13.29 10.11 -20.41
N ALA A 28 12.08 10.12 -19.84
CA ALA A 28 10.82 10.18 -20.58
C ALA A 28 9.92 11.33 -20.09
N PRO A 29 10.21 12.60 -20.48
CA PRO A 29 9.39 13.75 -20.13
C PRO A 29 7.94 13.59 -20.58
N GLY A 30 7.00 14.01 -19.74
CA GLY A 30 5.56 13.86 -20.00
C GLY A 30 5.01 12.46 -19.71
N SER A 31 5.85 11.50 -19.29
CA SER A 31 5.37 10.21 -18.80
C SER A 31 4.54 10.37 -17.54
N ARG A 32 3.53 9.50 -17.39
CA ARG A 32 2.65 9.47 -16.22
C ARG A 32 2.95 8.23 -15.39
N ARG A 33 2.83 8.38 -14.07
CA ARG A 33 2.88 7.27 -13.10
C ARG A 33 1.62 7.29 -12.26
N MET A 34 1.20 6.10 -11.87
CA MET A 34 0.12 5.89 -10.93
C MET A 34 0.72 5.74 -9.54
N ALA A 35 0.06 6.27 -8.53
CA ALA A 35 0.44 6.10 -7.13
C ALA A 35 -0.81 6.08 -6.25
N ILE A 36 -0.71 5.42 -5.11
CA ILE A 36 -1.61 5.57 -3.98
C ILE A 36 -0.94 6.57 -3.04
N ILE A 37 -1.68 7.60 -2.63
CA ILE A 37 -1.13 8.67 -1.80
C ILE A 37 -1.95 8.84 -0.53
N GLU A 38 -1.24 9.10 0.55
CA GLU A 38 -1.79 9.61 1.80
C GLU A 38 -1.27 11.04 2.00
N PHE A 39 -2.15 11.96 2.39
CA PHE A 39 -1.76 13.34 2.68
C PHE A 39 -2.24 13.80 4.05
N ALA A 40 -1.41 14.57 4.73
CA ALA A 40 -1.69 15.14 6.03
C ALA A 40 -1.86 16.66 5.95
N HIS A 41 -2.73 17.22 6.79
CA HIS A 41 -2.83 18.66 7.00
C HIS A 41 -1.53 19.20 7.58
N ILE A 42 -0.99 20.28 7.00
CA ILE A 42 0.21 20.94 7.52
C ILE A 42 0.00 22.39 7.94
N GLU A 43 -0.94 23.10 7.31
CA GLU A 43 -1.16 24.52 7.60
C GLU A 43 -2.57 24.96 7.19
N ARG A 44 -3.18 25.81 8.02
CA ARG A 44 -4.40 26.54 7.68
C ARG A 44 -4.04 28.00 7.47
N VAL A 45 -4.45 28.55 6.33
CA VAL A 45 -4.31 29.98 6.01
C VAL A 45 -5.68 30.63 6.08
N GLU A 46 -5.83 31.54 7.04
CA GLU A 46 -7.02 32.37 7.22
C GLU A 46 -6.69 33.82 6.84
N PRO A 47 -7.26 34.32 5.73
CA PRO A 47 -7.07 35.69 5.28
C PRO A 47 -7.59 36.69 6.31
N ALA A 48 -6.89 37.81 6.48
CA ALA A 48 -7.35 38.90 7.32
C ALA A 48 -8.63 39.56 6.73
N PRO A 49 -9.51 40.13 7.57
CA PRO A 49 -10.70 40.84 7.11
C PRO A 49 -10.34 41.92 6.08
N GLY A 50 -11.02 41.92 4.93
CA GLY A 50 -10.79 42.88 3.85
C GLY A 50 -9.68 42.52 2.86
N THR A 51 -9.05 41.34 2.99
CA THR A 51 -8.11 40.84 1.98
C THR A 51 -8.83 40.00 0.92
N GLU A 52 -8.51 40.21 -0.36
CA GLU A 52 -9.05 39.43 -1.49
C GLU A 52 -8.41 38.03 -1.63
N LYS A 53 -7.93 37.45 -0.52
CA LYS A 53 -7.39 36.09 -0.53
C LYS A 53 -8.47 35.12 -0.10
N GLU A 54 -8.51 33.96 -0.74
CA GLU A 54 -9.37 32.87 -0.29
C GLU A 54 -8.71 32.10 0.86
N PRO A 55 -9.49 31.64 1.85
CA PRO A 55 -9.02 30.68 2.84
C PRO A 55 -8.41 29.46 2.16
N SER A 56 -7.32 28.93 2.73
CA SER A 56 -6.72 27.72 2.18
C SER A 56 -6.20 26.77 3.24
N VAL A 57 -6.22 25.49 2.91
CA VAL A 57 -5.63 24.40 3.68
C VAL A 57 -4.47 23.85 2.88
N LYS A 58 -3.29 23.81 3.48
CA LYS A 58 -2.10 23.22 2.91
C LYS A 58 -1.96 21.79 3.44
N VAL A 59 -1.75 20.84 2.53
CA VAL A 59 -1.54 19.43 2.84
C VAL A 59 -0.20 18.94 2.27
N ARG A 60 0.40 17.93 2.88
CA ARG A 60 1.65 17.30 2.40
C ARG A 60 1.39 15.83 2.15
N ILE A 61 1.96 15.29 1.08
CA ILE A 61 1.99 13.82 0.86
C ILE A 61 2.92 13.22 1.92
N VAL A 62 2.35 12.37 2.78
CA VAL A 62 3.06 11.73 3.90
C VAL A 62 3.35 10.26 3.63
N GLY A 63 2.47 9.58 2.89
CA GLY A 63 2.64 8.22 2.39
C GLY A 63 2.45 8.18 0.88
N LEU A 64 3.25 7.37 0.19
CA LEU A 64 3.20 7.24 -1.26
C LEU A 64 3.71 5.86 -1.66
N GLU A 65 2.88 5.13 -2.40
CA GLU A 65 3.26 3.83 -2.94
C GLU A 65 2.95 3.76 -4.45
N LEU A 66 3.89 3.22 -5.22
CA LEU A 66 3.73 3.01 -6.66
C LEU A 66 3.49 1.54 -6.96
N PRO A 67 2.40 1.19 -7.67
CA PRO A 67 2.18 -0.18 -8.08
C PRO A 67 3.25 -0.62 -9.09
N ASN A 68 3.65 -1.88 -9.00
CA ASN A 68 4.38 -2.52 -10.09
C ASN A 68 3.46 -2.82 -11.29
N LYS A 69 4.04 -3.29 -12.40
CA LYS A 69 3.29 -3.57 -13.64
C LYS A 69 2.11 -4.53 -13.46
N GLU A 70 2.24 -5.51 -12.58
CA GLU A 70 1.20 -6.51 -12.32
C GLU A 70 0.07 -5.93 -11.46
N GLN A 71 0.39 -4.98 -10.57
CA GLN A 71 -0.55 -4.32 -9.67
C GLN A 71 -1.30 -3.15 -10.32
N GLU A 72 -0.77 -2.55 -11.40
CA GLU A 72 -1.38 -1.39 -12.06
C GLU A 72 -2.86 -1.60 -12.45
N GLY A 73 -3.22 -2.83 -12.86
CA GLY A 73 -4.59 -3.19 -13.22
C GLY A 73 -5.56 -3.00 -12.05
N SER A 74 -5.20 -3.53 -10.88
CA SER A 74 -5.98 -3.43 -9.65
C SER A 74 -6.11 -1.99 -9.16
N VAL A 75 -5.02 -1.19 -9.22
CA VAL A 75 -5.08 0.22 -8.81
C VAL A 75 -5.96 1.05 -9.74
N ARG A 76 -5.91 0.80 -11.06
CA ARG A 76 -6.82 1.45 -12.02
C ARG A 76 -8.29 1.11 -11.75
N GLU A 77 -8.57 -0.12 -11.35
CA GLU A 77 -9.93 -0.54 -11.00
C GLU A 77 -10.44 0.17 -9.74
N ALA A 78 -9.62 0.22 -8.69
CA ALA A 78 -9.92 0.98 -7.47
C ALA A 78 -10.16 2.46 -7.78
N GLN A 79 -9.34 3.09 -8.63
CA GLN A 79 -9.54 4.48 -9.06
C GLN A 79 -10.85 4.69 -9.82
N ARG A 80 -11.21 3.79 -10.75
CA ARG A 80 -12.50 3.84 -11.45
C ARG A 80 -13.66 3.75 -10.46
N PHE A 81 -13.57 2.85 -9.50
CA PHE A 81 -14.59 2.68 -8.47
C PHE A 81 -14.75 3.94 -7.60
N LEU A 82 -13.66 4.49 -7.06
CA LEU A 82 -13.69 5.73 -6.28
C LEU A 82 -14.22 6.92 -7.10
N HIS A 83 -13.87 6.98 -8.38
CA HIS A 83 -14.41 7.98 -9.30
C HIS A 83 -15.92 7.84 -9.43
N LEU A 84 -16.42 6.63 -9.70
CA LEU A 84 -17.85 6.34 -9.79
C LEU A 84 -18.57 6.70 -8.49
N GLN A 85 -18.04 6.31 -7.32
CA GLN A 85 -18.63 6.68 -6.03
C GLN A 85 -18.71 8.21 -5.85
N ARG A 86 -17.68 8.94 -6.29
CA ARG A 86 -17.66 10.42 -6.22
C ARG A 86 -18.66 11.05 -7.19
N THR A 87 -18.83 10.51 -8.39
CA THR A 87 -19.66 11.09 -9.45
C THR A 87 -21.10 10.58 -9.47
N ALA A 88 -21.37 9.43 -8.85
CA ALA A 88 -22.69 8.81 -8.77
C ALA A 88 -23.71 9.59 -7.91
N ARG A 89 -23.30 10.65 -7.22
CA ARG A 89 -24.20 11.57 -6.49
C ARG A 89 -25.21 12.35 -7.38
N GLY A 90 -25.33 12.03 -8.67
CA GLY A 90 -26.25 12.68 -9.62
C GLY A 90 -27.01 11.75 -10.57
N THR A 91 -26.84 10.42 -10.48
CA THR A 91 -27.61 9.43 -11.26
C THR A 91 -28.46 8.60 -10.30
N LEU A 92 -29.35 9.29 -9.59
CA LEU A 92 -30.45 8.69 -8.85
C LEU A 92 -31.66 8.71 -9.79
N ASP A 93 -31.83 7.61 -10.52
CA ASP A 93 -33.07 7.23 -11.18
C ASP A 93 -34.03 6.69 -10.09
N ASP A 94 -35.34 6.85 -10.28
CA ASP A 94 -36.43 6.73 -9.28
C ASP A 94 -36.54 5.41 -8.47
N ASP A 95 -35.64 4.43 -8.66
CA ASP A 95 -35.55 3.20 -7.86
C ASP A 95 -34.37 3.17 -6.87
N GLY A 96 -33.57 4.23 -6.78
CA GLY A 96 -32.85 4.62 -5.54
C GLY A 96 -31.88 3.63 -4.89
N GLN A 97 -31.47 2.54 -5.53
CA GLN A 97 -30.49 1.60 -4.98
C GLN A 97 -29.18 1.62 -5.76
N LEU A 98 -28.25 2.48 -5.33
CA LEU A 98 -26.84 2.09 -5.29
C LEU A 98 -26.64 1.29 -3.99
N GLU A 99 -27.16 0.07 -3.94
CA GLU A 99 -26.61 -0.91 -3.01
C GLU A 99 -25.18 -1.15 -3.44
N LEU A 100 -24.24 -0.52 -2.71
CA LEU A 100 -22.89 -1.04 -2.58
C LEU A 100 -23.05 -2.53 -2.30
N SER A 101 -22.79 -3.38 -3.28
CA SER A 101 -22.76 -4.80 -2.96
C SER A 101 -21.59 -4.94 -1.99
N ASP A 102 -21.89 -5.31 -0.75
CA ASP A 102 -20.94 -5.69 0.30
C ASP A 102 -19.86 -6.65 -0.25
N SER A 103 -20.19 -7.36 -1.34
CA SER A 103 -19.28 -8.17 -2.15
C SER A 103 -18.06 -7.43 -2.73
N THR A 104 -18.15 -6.15 -3.09
CA THR A 104 -17.03 -5.41 -3.72
C THR A 104 -15.98 -4.94 -2.70
N LEU A 105 -16.40 -4.50 -1.51
CA LEU A 105 -15.47 -4.24 -0.41
C LEU A 105 -14.84 -5.54 0.10
N ARG A 106 -15.62 -6.63 0.13
CA ARG A 106 -15.10 -7.99 0.37
C ARG A 106 -14.11 -8.45 -0.69
N LEU A 107 -14.25 -8.04 -1.96
CA LEU A 107 -13.28 -8.35 -3.01
C LEU A 107 -11.95 -7.64 -2.78
N THR A 108 -11.95 -6.37 -2.32
CA THR A 108 -10.71 -5.67 -1.95
C THR A 108 -10.04 -6.28 -0.72
N GLY A 109 -10.81 -6.59 0.33
CA GLY A 109 -10.31 -7.38 1.46
C GLY A 109 -9.83 -8.79 1.05
N GLY A 110 -10.50 -9.40 0.07
CA GLY A 110 -10.12 -10.68 -0.52
C GLY A 110 -8.80 -10.64 -1.30
N MET A 111 -8.50 -9.52 -1.97
CA MET A 111 -7.21 -9.32 -2.62
C MET A 111 -6.07 -9.16 -1.60
N LEU A 112 -6.29 -8.46 -0.49
CA LEU A 112 -5.32 -8.37 0.61
C LEU A 112 -5.08 -9.76 1.25
N ALA A 113 -6.16 -10.51 1.52
CA ALA A 113 -6.05 -11.88 2.01
C ALA A 113 -5.34 -12.81 1.01
N TYR A 114 -5.55 -12.62 -0.29
CA TYR A 114 -4.86 -13.36 -1.34
C TYR A 114 -3.36 -13.05 -1.37
N ILE A 115 -2.97 -11.77 -1.30
CA ILE A 115 -1.58 -11.33 -1.23
C ILE A 115 -0.91 -11.89 0.02
N GLU A 116 -1.58 -11.83 1.16
CA GLU A 116 -1.08 -12.39 2.42
C GLU A 116 -0.92 -13.91 2.35
N THR A 117 -1.90 -14.60 1.76
CA THR A 117 -1.81 -16.04 1.53
C THR A 117 -0.66 -16.39 0.58
N ALA A 118 -0.44 -15.61 -0.48
CA ALA A 118 0.66 -15.81 -1.42
C ALA A 118 2.02 -15.60 -0.73
N ARG A 119 2.14 -14.57 0.10
CA ARG A 119 3.32 -14.26 0.92
C ARG A 119 3.63 -15.41 1.89
N LEU A 120 2.64 -15.85 2.66
CA LEU A 120 2.78 -16.97 3.60
C LEU A 120 3.17 -18.26 2.87
N ARG A 121 2.55 -18.56 1.71
CA ARG A 121 2.90 -19.72 0.89
C ARG A 121 4.34 -19.67 0.39
N ALA A 122 4.81 -18.50 -0.06
CA ALA A 122 6.19 -18.33 -0.49
C ALA A 122 7.18 -18.52 0.67
N GLY A 123 6.91 -17.92 1.83
CA GLY A 123 7.71 -18.11 3.04
C GLY A 123 7.77 -19.56 3.51
N LEU A 124 6.62 -20.24 3.55
CA LEU A 124 6.53 -21.67 3.89
C LEU A 124 7.27 -22.55 2.88
N ALA A 125 7.14 -22.27 1.58
CA ALA A 125 7.86 -23.03 0.54
C ALA A 125 9.37 -22.92 0.72
N HIS A 126 9.88 -21.71 0.96
CA HIS A 126 11.30 -21.46 1.23
C HIS A 126 11.82 -22.27 2.43
N TRP A 127 11.13 -22.21 3.56
CA TRP A 127 11.55 -22.93 4.77
C TRP A 127 11.35 -24.45 4.66
N ARG A 128 10.36 -24.92 3.88
CA ARG A 128 10.22 -26.34 3.53
C ARG A 128 11.42 -26.83 2.72
N GLU A 129 11.85 -26.08 1.72
CA GLU A 129 13.04 -26.41 0.92
C GLU A 129 14.32 -26.36 1.75
N TYR A 130 14.43 -25.41 2.67
CA TYR A 130 15.51 -25.35 3.65
C TYR A 130 15.56 -26.62 4.51
N ALA A 131 14.44 -27.00 5.13
CA ALA A 131 14.34 -28.22 5.92
C ALA A 131 14.65 -29.49 5.10
N GLN A 132 14.16 -29.56 3.86
CA GLN A 132 14.45 -30.68 2.96
C GLN A 132 15.95 -30.78 2.68
N ARG A 133 16.64 -29.65 2.45
CA ARG A 133 18.10 -29.64 2.26
C ARG A 133 18.86 -30.09 3.49
N LEU A 134 18.39 -29.76 4.70
CA LEU A 134 19.01 -30.24 5.94
C LEU A 134 18.86 -31.74 6.11
N VAL A 135 17.66 -32.29 5.83
CA VAL A 135 17.38 -33.73 5.95
C VAL A 135 18.16 -34.57 4.94
N HIS A 136 18.34 -34.07 3.71
CA HIS A 136 19.07 -34.76 2.64
C HIS A 136 20.54 -34.31 2.53
N GLY A 137 20.97 -33.47 3.46
CA GLY A 137 22.27 -32.82 3.47
C GLY A 137 23.36 -33.67 4.12
N PRO A 138 24.55 -33.08 4.34
CA PRO A 138 25.64 -33.76 5.04
C PRO A 138 25.26 -34.14 6.48
N GLU A 139 25.93 -35.14 7.04
CA GLU A 139 25.75 -35.48 8.46
C GLU A 139 26.18 -34.30 9.34
N LEU A 140 25.21 -33.75 10.06
CA LEU A 140 25.42 -32.63 10.98
C LEU A 140 25.69 -33.15 12.39
N THR A 141 26.56 -32.45 13.10
CA THR A 141 26.74 -32.64 14.54
C THR A 141 25.52 -32.16 15.32
N LEU A 142 25.36 -32.61 16.57
CA LEU A 142 24.24 -32.20 17.43
C LEU A 142 24.16 -30.66 17.60
N THR A 143 25.30 -29.98 17.62
CA THR A 143 25.37 -28.52 17.76
C THR A 143 24.90 -27.82 16.49
N GLU A 144 25.29 -28.32 15.32
CA GLU A 144 24.83 -27.81 14.02
C GLU A 144 23.34 -28.05 13.83
N VAL A 145 22.84 -29.27 14.16
CA VAL A 145 21.40 -29.55 14.15
C VAL A 145 20.62 -28.56 15.03
N ARG A 146 21.13 -28.23 16.22
CA ARG A 146 20.48 -27.24 17.10
C ARG A 146 20.46 -25.84 16.48
N HIS A 147 21.57 -25.42 15.87
CA HIS A 147 21.69 -24.13 15.21
C HIS A 147 20.73 -24.03 14.01
N GLU A 148 20.67 -25.06 13.19
CA GLU A 148 19.80 -25.13 12.01
C GLU A 148 18.31 -25.16 12.39
N MET A 149 17.96 -25.87 13.46
CA MET A 149 16.61 -25.87 14.01
C MET A 149 16.21 -24.51 14.58
N GLN A 150 17.15 -23.78 15.19
CA GLN A 150 16.92 -22.43 15.67
C GLN A 150 16.69 -21.45 14.52
N ALA A 151 17.53 -21.50 13.47
CA ALA A 151 17.36 -20.67 12.27
C ALA A 151 16.00 -20.92 11.58
N LEU A 152 15.57 -22.17 11.49
CA LEU A 152 14.27 -22.54 10.95
C LEU A 152 13.11 -22.00 11.82
N ALA A 153 13.23 -22.08 13.15
CA ALA A 153 12.21 -21.56 14.07
C ALA A 153 12.10 -20.03 14.02
N GLU A 154 13.23 -19.32 14.01
CA GLU A 154 13.29 -17.86 13.89
C GLU A 154 12.74 -17.42 12.52
N GLY A 155 13.13 -18.12 11.45
CA GLY A 155 12.65 -17.88 10.10
C GLY A 155 11.15 -18.03 9.92
N LEU A 156 10.57 -19.10 10.45
CA LEU A 156 9.12 -19.31 10.44
C LEU A 156 8.39 -18.28 11.30
N THR A 157 8.96 -17.91 12.44
CA THR A 157 8.42 -16.87 13.33
C THR A 157 8.40 -15.51 12.63
N ALA A 158 9.45 -15.16 11.88
CA ALA A 158 9.49 -13.93 11.09
C ALA A 158 8.40 -13.90 10.00
N VAL A 159 8.22 -15.00 9.26
CA VAL A 159 7.15 -15.13 8.24
C VAL A 159 5.77 -14.87 8.84
N LEU A 160 5.52 -15.41 10.04
CA LEU A 160 4.27 -15.26 10.80
C LEU A 160 4.10 -13.86 11.42
N ASN A 161 5.16 -13.24 11.94
CA ASN A 161 5.05 -11.95 12.61
C ASN A 161 4.92 -10.78 11.63
N THR A 162 5.56 -10.86 10.47
CA THR A 162 5.31 -9.90 9.37
C THR A 162 3.86 -9.98 8.85
N ALA A 163 3.10 -11.04 9.17
CA ALA A 163 1.65 -11.12 8.91
C ALA A 163 0.82 -10.29 9.90
N ARG A 164 1.37 -10.06 11.10
CA ARG A 164 0.66 -9.51 12.26
C ARG A 164 0.78 -7.99 12.33
N ASP A 165 1.96 -7.45 11.99
CA ASP A 165 2.22 -6.00 11.96
C ASP A 165 1.42 -5.26 10.86
N HIS A 166 0.77 -5.97 9.93
CA HIS A 166 -0.15 -5.38 8.94
C HIS A 166 -1.64 -5.46 9.35
N GLY A 167 -1.96 -6.04 10.50
CA GLY A 167 -3.34 -6.21 10.98
C GLY A 167 -3.70 -5.43 12.25
N ASP A 168 -2.71 -4.95 13.01
CA ASP A 168 -2.92 -4.35 14.34
C ASP A 168 -2.89 -2.80 14.35
N ASP A 169 -2.84 -2.12 13.20
CA ASP A 169 -2.85 -0.65 13.12
C ASP A 169 -4.27 -0.01 13.18
N ASP A 170 -5.31 -0.81 13.45
CA ASP A 170 -6.66 -0.35 13.77
C ASP A 170 -6.96 -0.59 15.26
N SER A 171 -6.54 0.34 16.13
CA SER A 171 -7.04 0.51 17.51
C SER A 171 -6.93 1.95 17.99
#